data_AF-A0A938T6G9-F1
#
_entry.id   AF-A0A938T6G9-F1
#
_cell.length_a   1.000
_cell.length_b   1.000
_cell.length_c   1.000
_cell.angle_alpha   90.00
_cell.angle_beta   90.00
_cell.angle_gamma   90.00
#
_symmetry.space_group_name_H-M   'P 1'
#
loop_
_entity.id
_entity.type
_entity.pdbx_description
1 polymer ?
#
loop_
_entity_poly.entity_id
_entity_poly.type
_entity_poly.pdbx_seq_one_letter_code
_entity_poly.pdbx_strand_id
1 'polypeptide(L)' 'MKKSKNKIDYTHKHCKCPKEYWEIIIVDCDENFNDESTIYYHCDYCGIDWLITNFYDKSIIYYKHNKK' A
#
# COMPACT_ATOMS: atom_id res chain seq x y z
N MET A 1 27.93 -9.30 -3.49
CA MET A 1 26.53 -9.50 -3.92
C MET A 1 25.70 -8.34 -3.37
N LYS A 2 25.34 -7.36 -4.21
CA LYS A 2 24.56 -6.19 -3.77
C LYS A 2 23.09 -6.58 -3.73
N LYS A 3 22.53 -6.85 -2.55
CA LYS A 3 21.07 -6.92 -2.37
C LYS A 3 20.54 -5.50 -2.57
N SER A 4 20.14 -5.15 -3.80
CA SER A 4 19.28 -3.99 -4.02
C SER A 4 18.01 -4.24 -3.23
N LYS A 5 17.88 -3.58 -2.08
CA LYS A 5 16.58 -3.42 -1.43
C LYS A 5 15.72 -2.72 -2.47
N ASN A 6 14.78 -3.44 -3.08
CA ASN A 6 13.74 -2.85 -3.91
C ASN A 6 13.04 -1.83 -3.03
N LYS A 7 13.47 -0.56 -3.12
CA LYS A 7 12.81 0.55 -2.48
C LYS A 7 11.53 0.70 -3.28
N ILE A 8 10.44 0.10 -2.79
CA ILE A 8 9.14 0.30 -3.41
C ILE A 8 8.90 1.79 -3.36
N ASP A 9 8.89 2.39 -4.53
CA ASP A 9 8.61 3.80 -4.65
C ASP A 9 7.10 3.97 -4.63
N TYR A 10 6.61 4.19 -3.43
CA TYR A 10 5.20 4.42 -3.07
C TYR A 10 4.58 5.66 -3.77
N THR A 11 5.36 6.43 -4.54
CA THR A 11 4.90 7.61 -5.27
C THR A 11 4.56 7.34 -6.74
N HIS A 12 4.75 6.10 -7.22
CA HIS A 12 4.40 5.72 -8.59
C HIS A 12 2.88 5.76 -8.81
N LYS A 13 2.45 6.13 -10.03
CA LYS A 13 1.04 6.14 -10.41
C LYS A 13 0.48 4.72 -10.41
N HIS A 14 -0.30 4.38 -9.38
CA HIS A 14 -0.99 3.10 -9.27
C HIS A 14 -2.37 3.12 -9.94
N CYS A 15 -3.04 4.26 -9.98
CA CYS A 15 -4.25 4.48 -10.77
C CYS A 15 -4.11 5.74 -11.65
N LYS A 16 -5.08 5.95 -12.54
CA LYS A 16 -5.16 7.15 -13.40
C LYS A 16 -5.81 8.34 -12.68
N CYS A 17 -6.34 8.13 -11.47
CA CYS A 17 -7.04 9.16 -10.72
C CYS A 17 -6.08 10.25 -10.23
N PRO A 18 -6.59 11.48 -9.98
CA PRO A 18 -5.80 12.55 -9.40
C PRO A 18 -5.23 12.15 -8.03
N LYS A 19 -4.01 12.61 -7.73
CA LYS A 19 -3.31 12.29 -6.48
C LYS A 19 -3.99 12.83 -5.24
N GLU A 20 -4.87 13.82 -5.38
CA GLU A 20 -5.63 14.40 -4.26
C GLU A 20 -6.61 13.39 -3.64
N TYR A 21 -7.00 12.35 -4.39
CA TYR A 21 -7.83 11.25 -3.90
C TYR A 21 -7.00 10.05 -3.42
N TRP A 22 -5.69 10.20 -3.25
CA TRP A 22 -4.83 9.14 -2.75
C TRP A 22 -4.66 9.31 -1.25
N GLU A 23 -5.00 8.28 -0.52
CA GLU A 23 -5.01 8.27 0.93
C GLU A 23 -4.09 7.19 1.48
N ILE A 24 -3.57 7.48 2.68
CA ILE A 24 -2.83 6.51 3.49
C ILE A 24 -3.68 6.28 4.74
N ILE A 25 -4.25 5.09 4.84
CA ILE A 25 -5.15 4.71 5.93
C ILE A 25 -4.36 3.77 6.85
N ILE A 26 -4.34 4.08 8.15
CA ILE A 26 -3.73 3.23 9.17
C ILE A 26 -4.87 2.56 9.92
N VAL A 27 -4.87 1.23 9.92
CA VAL A 27 -5.83 0.43 10.66
C VAL A 27 -5.08 -0.22 11.82
N ASP A 28 -5.52 0.04 13.04
CA ASP A 28 -5.01 -0.65 14.22
C ASP A 28 -5.86 -1.88 14.50
N CYS A 29 -5.22 -2.97 14.96
CA CYS A 29 -5.86 -4.27 15.16
C CYS A 29 -6.72 -4.71 13.96
N ASP A 30 -6.10 -4.84 12.78
CA ASP A 30 -6.80 -5.23 11.56
C ASP A 30 -7.18 -6.71 11.58
N GLU A 31 -8.47 -6.99 11.76
CA GLU A 31 -9.02 -8.35 11.81
C GLU A 31 -8.73 -9.15 10.53
N ASN A 32 -8.47 -8.48 9.39
CA ASN A 32 -8.12 -9.16 8.14
C ASN A 32 -6.69 -9.73 8.15
N PHE A 33 -5.83 -9.25 9.06
CA PHE A 33 -4.42 -9.60 9.13
C PHE A 33 -4.00 -10.02 10.55
N ASN A 34 -4.81 -10.87 11.19
CA ASN A 34 -4.54 -11.43 12.53
C ASN A 34 -4.34 -10.35 13.60
N ASP A 35 -5.17 -9.31 13.57
CA ASP A 35 -5.11 -8.18 14.52
C ASP A 35 -3.79 -7.41 14.48
N GLU A 36 -3.02 -7.52 13.40
CA GLU A 36 -1.85 -6.68 13.17
C GLU A 36 -2.26 -5.27 12.75
N SER A 37 -1.48 -4.25 13.15
CA SER A 37 -1.69 -2.90 12.62
C SER A 37 -1.17 -2.81 11.18
N THR A 38 -1.96 -2.25 10.26
CA THR A 38 -1.68 -2.22 8.82
C THR A 38 -1.76 -0.80 8.25
N ILE A 39 -1.16 -0.61 7.08
CA ILE A 39 -1.20 0.63 6.31
C ILE A 39 -1.72 0.31 4.91
N TYR A 40 -2.85 0.90 4.56
CA TYR A 40 -3.45 0.84 3.23
C TYR A 40 -3.07 2.09 2.44
N TYR A 41 -2.61 1.88 1.22
CA TYR A 41 -2.44 2.93 0.23
C TYR A 41 -3.61 2.83 -0.74
N HIS A 42 -4.59 3.72 -0.54
CA HIS A 42 -5.94 3.66 -1.08
C HIS A 42 -6.21 4.84 -2.02
N CYS A 43 -7.04 4.64 -3.04
CA CYS A 43 -7.55 5.74 -3.86
C CYS A 43 -9.05 5.86 -3.64
N ASP A 44 -9.48 6.89 -2.92
CA ASP A 44 -10.89 7.16 -2.61
C ASP A 44 -11.75 7.33 -3.87
N TYR A 45 -11.17 7.88 -4.95
CA TYR A 45 -11.89 8.07 -6.21
C TYR A 45 -12.29 6.76 -6.90
N CYS A 46 -11.41 5.75 -6.91
CA CYS A 46 -11.67 4.48 -7.62
C CYS A 46 -11.82 3.28 -6.68
N GLY A 47 -11.72 3.48 -5.37
CA GLY A 47 -11.83 2.44 -4.35
C GLY A 47 -10.72 1.38 -4.39
N ILE A 48 -9.57 1.67 -5.01
CA ILE A 48 -8.50 0.68 -5.19
C ILE A 48 -7.44 0.85 -4.11
N ASP A 49 -7.19 -0.22 -3.37
CA ASP A 49 -5.95 -0.42 -2.62
C ASP A 49 -4.87 -0.96 -3.56
N TRP A 50 -3.74 -0.27 -3.67
CA TRP A 50 -2.63 -0.75 -4.50
C TRP A 50 -1.49 -1.34 -3.68
N LEU A 51 -1.45 -1.05 -2.39
CA LEU A 51 -0.44 -1.56 -1.48
C LEU A 51 -1.04 -1.64 -0.07
N ILE A 52 -0.76 -2.75 0.61
CA ILE A 52 -1.00 -2.91 2.04
C ILE A 52 0.30 -3.37 2.66
N THR A 53 0.73 -2.72 3.74
CA THR A 53 1.93 -3.09 4.48
C THR A 53 1.63 -3.26 5.96
N ASN A 54 2.36 -4.14 6.64
CA ASN A 54 2.36 -4.16 8.10
C ASN A 54 2.94 -2.82 8.62
N PHE A 55 2.30 -2.26 9.64
CA PHE A 55 2.68 -0.96 10.19
C PHE A 55 4.06 -0.96 10.84
N TYR A 56 4.43 -2.04 11.54
CA TYR A 56 5.63 -2.12 12.36
C TYR A 56 6.89 -2.37 11.51
N ASP A 57 6.90 -3.44 10.72
CA ASP A 57 8.09 -3.87 9.99
C ASP A 57 8.13 -3.37 8.53
N LYS A 58 7.05 -2.74 8.07
CA LYS A 58 6.85 -2.26 6.69
C LYS A 58 6.93 -3.38 5.65
N SER A 59 6.73 -4.63 6.06
CA SER A 59 6.61 -5.76 5.15
C SER A 59 5.36 -5.59 4.27
N ILE A 60 5.46 -6.03 3.02
CA ILE A 60 4.37 -5.93 2.06
C ILE A 60 3.45 -7.12 2.27
N ILE A 61 2.21 -6.83 2.62
CA ILE A 61 1.14 -7.82 2.78
C ILE A 61 0.46 -8.03 1.43
N TYR A 62 0.14 -6.94 0.74
CA TYR A 62 -0.52 -6.95 -0.56
C TYR A 62 0.10 -5.91 -1.49
N TYR A 63 0.26 -6.25 -2.76
CA TYR A 63 0.70 -5.29 -3.77
C TYR A 63 0.05 -5.55 -5.13
N LYS A 64 -0.71 -4.57 -5.63
CA LYS A 64 -1.35 -4.63 -6.93
C LYS A 64 -0.45 -4.01 -8.00
N HIS A 65 0.20 -4.88 -8.77
CA HIS A 65 0.86 -4.46 -10.01
C HIS A 65 -0.18 -4.20 -11.09
N ASN A 66 -0.53 -2.93 -11.32
CA ASN A 66 -1.16 -2.56 -12.58
C ASN A 66 -0.12 -2.66 -13.70
N LYS A 67 -0.15 -3.80 -14.41
CA LYS A 67 0.52 -3.90 -15.72
C LYS A 67 -0.14 -2.86 -16.62
N LYS A 68 0.67 -1.91 -17.09
CA LYS A 68 0.30 -0.92 -18.11
C LYS A 68 -0.33 -1.60 -19.32
#